data_AF-A0A170Q9H2-F1
#
_entry.id   AF-A0A170Q9H2-F1
#
_cell.length_a   1.000
_cell.length_b   1.000
_cell.length_c   1.000
_cell.angle_alpha   90.00
_cell.angle_beta   90.00
_cell.angle_gamma   90.00
#
_symmetry.space_group_name_H-M   'P 1'
#
loop_
_entity.id
_entity.type
_entity.pdbx_description
1 polymer ?
#
loop_
_entity_poly.entity_id
_entity_poly.type
_entity_poly.pdbx_seq_one_letter_code
_entity_poly.pdbx_strand_id
1 'polypeptide(L)'
;MAFERRHIEEPTDAAGFIDRGNRYSRNGVYHKAIDDYTKAIELEPGSADAFYNRGCSWYEVDKLDDSIADLTRAIELDPLADHYYGQRALVYIFNDQPDLAQADEEVCQDLRIRAQEG
;
A
#
# COMPACT_ATOMS: atom_id res chain seq x y z
N MET A 1 -33.55 -21.36 -18.17
CA MET A 1 -32.15 -21.20 -17.73
C MET A 1 -32.09 -19.94 -16.89
N ALA A 2 -32.06 -20.09 -15.56
CA ALA A 2 -31.95 -18.96 -14.64
C ALA A 2 -30.52 -18.45 -14.68
N PHE A 3 -30.34 -17.18 -15.05
CA PHE A 3 -29.09 -16.48 -14.80
C PHE A 3 -28.99 -16.30 -13.29
N GLU A 4 -28.25 -17.18 -12.62
CA GLU A 4 -27.72 -16.87 -11.29
C GLU A 4 -26.88 -15.60 -11.46
N ARG A 5 -27.45 -14.46 -11.06
CA ARG A 5 -26.65 -13.28 -10.77
C ARG A 5 -25.66 -13.74 -9.72
N ARG A 6 -24.39 -13.85 -10.10
CA ARG A 6 -23.29 -14.15 -9.19
C ARG A 6 -23.47 -13.20 -8.01
N HIS A 7 -23.88 -13.74 -6.85
CA HIS A 7 -23.98 -12.97 -5.63
C HIS A 7 -22.54 -12.61 -5.28
N ILE A 8 -22.13 -11.40 -5.67
CA ILE A 8 -20.89 -10.83 -5.17
C ILE A 8 -21.26 -10.42 -3.76
N GLU A 9 -20.89 -11.24 -2.77
CA GLU A 9 -20.94 -10.80 -1.39
C GLU A 9 -20.06 -9.56 -1.28
N GLU A 10 -20.66 -8.45 -0.88
CA GLU A 10 -19.91 -7.26 -0.55
C GLU A 10 -18.99 -7.59 0.63
N PRO A 11 -17.70 -7.21 0.60
CA PRO A 11 -16.82 -7.39 1.73
C PRO A 11 -17.42 -6.76 2.99
N THR A 12 -17.28 -7.44 4.12
CA THR A 12 -17.79 -6.97 5.42
C THR A 12 -16.69 -6.75 6.45
N ASP A 13 -15.46 -7.21 6.17
CA ASP A 13 -14.30 -7.10 7.02
C ASP A 13 -13.11 -6.46 6.27
N ALA A 14 -12.10 -6.04 7.04
CA ALA A 14 -10.93 -5.36 6.49
C ALA A 14 -10.20 -6.24 5.45
N ALA A 15 -10.03 -7.53 5.72
CA ALA A 15 -9.38 -8.48 4.82
C ALA A 15 -10.10 -8.60 3.47
N GLY A 16 -11.43 -8.70 3.46
CA GLY A 16 -12.21 -8.76 2.23
C GLY A 16 -12.10 -7.48 1.40
N PHE A 17 -12.09 -6.32 2.06
CA PHE A 17 -11.85 -5.04 1.37
C PHE A 17 -10.43 -4.96 0.79
N ILE A 18 -9.40 -5.38 1.53
CA ILE A 18 -8.02 -5.47 1.03
C ILE A 18 -7.95 -6.39 -0.19
N ASP A 19 -8.55 -7.57 -0.13
CA ASP A 19 -8.54 -8.55 -1.23
C ASP A 19 -9.23 -8.01 -2.48
N ARG A 20 -10.34 -7.28 -2.33
CA ARG A 20 -11.02 -6.65 -3.47
C ARG A 20 -10.24 -5.46 -4.01
N GLY A 21 -9.67 -4.63 -3.13
CA GLY A 21 -8.76 -3.55 -3.49
C GLY A 21 -7.57 -4.05 -4.30
N ASN A 22 -6.94 -5.15 -3.87
CA ASN A 22 -5.83 -5.81 -4.57
C ASN A 22 -6.24 -6.25 -5.98
N ARG A 23 -7.46 -6.78 -6.15
CA ARG A 23 -7.99 -7.13 -7.47
C ARG A 23 -8.22 -5.89 -8.33
N TYR A 24 -8.71 -4.79 -7.77
CA TYR A 24 -8.88 -3.55 -8.52
C TYR A 24 -7.54 -2.95 -8.95
N SER A 25 -6.57 -2.89 -8.04
CA SER A 25 -5.21 -2.39 -8.31
C SER A 25 -4.53 -3.20 -9.42
N ARG A 26 -4.57 -4.54 -9.35
CA ARG A 26 -4.03 -5.41 -10.41
C ARG A 26 -4.69 -5.24 -11.78
N ASN A 27 -5.92 -4.71 -11.83
CA ASN A 27 -6.63 -4.40 -13.07
C ASN A 27 -6.47 -2.93 -13.50
N GLY A 28 -5.61 -2.14 -12.83
CA GLY A 28 -5.40 -0.72 -13.11
C GLY A 28 -6.56 0.19 -12.67
N VAL A 29 -7.51 -0.32 -11.87
CA VAL A 29 -8.67 0.44 -11.42
C VAL A 29 -8.39 1.07 -10.05
N TYR A 30 -7.35 1.91 -10.00
CA TYR A 30 -6.74 2.38 -8.76
C TYR A 30 -7.69 3.18 -7.85
N HIS A 31 -8.57 4.02 -8.39
CA HIS A 31 -9.55 4.74 -7.57
C HIS A 31 -10.47 3.81 -6.76
N LYS A 32 -10.92 2.70 -7.36
CA LYS A 32 -11.72 1.70 -6.62
C LYS A 32 -10.88 0.94 -5.60
N ALA A 33 -9.61 0.69 -5.92
CA ALA A 33 -8.69 0.09 -4.97
C ALA A 33 -8.51 0.99 -3.74
N ILE A 34 -8.33 2.29 -3.96
CA ILE A 34 -8.22 3.31 -2.91
C ILE A 34 -9.46 3.34 -2.02
N ASP A 35 -10.66 3.31 -2.61
CA ASP A 35 -11.92 3.27 -1.86
C ASP A 35 -11.99 2.03 -0.96
N ASP A 36 -11.64 0.86 -1.50
CA ASP A 36 -11.63 -0.40 -0.75
C ASP A 36 -10.58 -0.41 0.37
N TYR A 37 -9.34 0.01 0.09
CA TYR A 37 -8.32 0.11 1.14
C TYR A 37 -8.69 1.14 2.21
N THR A 38 -9.38 2.23 1.85
CA THR A 38 -9.89 3.18 2.82
C THR A 38 -10.92 2.54 3.74
N LYS A 39 -11.83 1.72 3.21
CA LYS A 39 -12.76 0.93 4.04
C LYS A 39 -12.03 -0.08 4.92
N ALA A 40 -11.00 -0.73 4.41
CA ALA A 40 -10.17 -1.61 5.23
C ALA A 40 -9.50 -0.88 6.40
N ILE A 41 -8.94 0.31 6.15
CA ILE A 41 -8.30 1.16 7.18
C ILE A 41 -9.31 1.68 8.21
N GLU A 42 -10.52 2.05 7.78
CA GLU A 42 -11.60 2.44 8.70
C GLU A 42 -11.98 1.31 9.66
N LEU A 43 -11.95 0.06 9.18
CA LEU A 43 -12.26 -1.13 9.98
C LEU A 43 -11.07 -1.58 10.84
N GLU A 44 -9.86 -1.50 10.30
CA GLU A 44 -8.62 -1.91 10.95
C GLU A 44 -7.52 -0.84 10.77
N PRO A 45 -7.49 0.18 11.65
CA PRO A 45 -6.53 1.29 11.55
C PRO A 45 -5.06 0.89 11.81
N GLY A 46 -4.82 -0.37 12.19
CA GLY A 46 -3.49 -0.94 12.43
C GLY A 46 -2.96 -1.78 11.25
N SER A 47 -3.70 -1.87 10.15
CA SER A 47 -3.29 -2.68 9.00
C SER A 47 -2.21 -1.96 8.16
N ALA A 48 -0.95 -2.29 8.40
CA ALA A 48 0.19 -1.74 7.65
C ALA A 48 0.05 -2.02 6.13
N ASP A 49 -0.37 -3.22 5.76
CA ASP A 49 -0.60 -3.62 4.37
C ASP A 49 -1.70 -2.80 3.69
N ALA A 50 -2.77 -2.42 4.40
CA ALA A 50 -3.83 -1.60 3.82
C ALA A 50 -3.31 -0.19 3.50
N PHE A 51 -2.52 0.41 4.39
CA PHE A 51 -1.84 1.69 4.13
C PHE A 51 -0.85 1.56 2.97
N TYR A 52 0.01 0.55 2.97
CA TYR A 52 0.97 0.32 1.89
C TYR A 52 0.28 0.20 0.51
N ASN A 53 -0.75 -0.65 0.41
CA ASN A 53 -1.44 -0.89 -0.85
C ASN A 53 -2.22 0.34 -1.34
N ARG A 54 -2.77 1.14 -0.41
CA ARG A 54 -3.39 2.42 -0.75
C ARG A 54 -2.36 3.44 -1.21
N GLY A 55 -1.22 3.52 -0.53
CA GLY A 55 -0.06 4.33 -0.92
C GLY A 55 0.43 4.03 -2.33
N CYS A 56 0.61 2.75 -2.68
CA CYS A 56 0.95 2.34 -4.04
C CYS A 56 -0.13 2.76 -5.05
N SER A 57 -1.40 2.65 -4.69
CA SER A 57 -2.50 3.06 -5.59
C SER A 57 -2.58 4.58 -5.77
N TRP A 58 -2.21 5.37 -4.76
CA TRP A 58 -2.06 6.82 -4.87
C TRP A 58 -0.93 7.23 -5.82
N TYR A 59 0.21 6.54 -5.73
CA TYR A 59 1.32 6.73 -6.66
C TYR A 59 0.89 6.51 -8.11
N GLU A 60 0.14 5.45 -8.39
CA GLU A 60 -0.36 5.14 -9.73
C GLU A 60 -1.34 6.17 -10.32
N VAL A 61 -1.94 7.01 -9.46
CA VAL A 61 -2.82 8.13 -9.88
C VAL A 61 -2.16 9.50 -9.69
N ASP A 62 -0.83 9.53 -9.59
CA ASP A 62 0.00 10.75 -9.50
C ASP A 62 -0.32 11.61 -8.26
N LYS A 63 -0.74 10.96 -7.17
CA LYS A 63 -0.99 11.57 -5.85
C LYS A 63 0.18 11.26 -4.92
N LEU A 64 1.33 11.84 -5.22
CA LEU A 64 2.60 11.53 -4.55
C LEU A 64 2.58 11.88 -3.06
N ASP A 65 2.03 13.02 -2.66
CA ASP A 65 1.93 13.41 -1.25
C ASP A 65 1.06 12.45 -0.43
N ASP A 66 -0.10 12.05 -0.96
CA ASP A 66 -0.99 11.06 -0.34
C ASP A 66 -0.31 9.69 -0.24
N SER A 67 0.45 9.31 -1.28
CA SER A 67 1.26 8.09 -1.29
C SER A 67 2.33 8.09 -0.19
N ILE A 68 3.10 9.18 -0.07
CA ILE A 68 4.13 9.35 0.97
C ILE A 68 3.51 9.25 2.37
N ALA A 69 2.36 9.89 2.60
CA ALA A 69 1.68 9.86 3.88
C ALA A 69 1.26 8.43 4.27
N ASP A 70 0.65 7.69 3.35
CA ASP A 70 0.22 6.31 3.59
C ASP A 70 1.42 5.37 3.77
N LEU A 71 2.47 5.49 2.95
CA LEU A 71 3.68 4.67 3.09
C LEU A 71 4.41 4.97 4.41
N THR A 72 4.42 6.22 4.84
CA THR A 72 4.95 6.59 6.17
C THR A 72 4.15 5.92 7.28
N ARG A 73 2.82 5.89 7.17
CA ARG A 73 1.99 5.21 8.16
C ARG A 73 2.20 3.69 8.16
N ALA A 74 2.40 3.07 7.00
CA ALA A 74 2.75 1.65 6.91
C ALA A 74 4.08 1.35 7.62
N ILE A 75 5.10 2.19 7.43
CA ILE A 75 6.41 2.09 8.09
C ILE A 75 6.31 2.26 9.61
N GLU A 76 5.48 3.19 10.09
CA GLU A 76 5.25 3.35 11.54
C GLU A 76 4.60 2.10 12.18
N LEU A 77 3.78 1.38 11.42
CA LEU A 77 3.08 0.18 11.89
C LEU A 77 3.95 -1.08 11.79
N ASP A 78 4.73 -1.22 10.71
CA ASP A 78 5.73 -2.28 10.54
C ASP A 78 7.06 -1.70 10.01
N PRO A 79 8.00 -1.34 10.91
CA PRO A 79 9.26 -0.71 10.52
C PRO A 79 10.29 -1.70 9.98
N LEU A 80 10.01 -3.01 10.00
CA LEU A 80 10.93 -4.04 9.51
C LEU A 80 10.62 -4.47 8.06
N ALA A 81 9.49 -4.02 7.51
CA ALA A 81 9.10 -4.24 6.13
C ALA A 81 9.94 -3.37 5.16
N ASP A 82 11.08 -3.92 4.70
CA ASP A 82 12.01 -3.28 3.77
C ASP A 82 11.34 -2.71 2.51
N HIS A 83 10.36 -3.43 1.97
CA HIS A 83 9.64 -3.05 0.76
C HIS A 83 8.79 -1.77 0.93
N TYR A 84 8.40 -1.39 2.14
CA TYR A 84 7.70 -0.12 2.38
C TYR A 84 8.63 1.08 2.15
N TYR A 85 9.87 1.00 2.66
CA TYR A 85 10.91 2.00 2.40
C TYR A 85 11.27 2.04 0.92
N GLY A 86 11.41 0.87 0.28
CA GLY A 86 11.68 0.80 -1.15
C GLY A 86 10.63 1.49 -2.02
N GLN A 87 9.33 1.33 -1.71
CA GLN A 87 8.28 2.06 -2.41
C GLN A 87 8.30 3.55 -2.09
N ARG A 88 8.50 3.95 -0.83
CA ARG A 88 8.51 5.38 -0.48
C ARG A 88 9.70 6.12 -1.09
N ALA A 89 10.86 5.46 -1.19
CA ALA A 89 12.02 5.97 -1.94
C ALA A 89 11.67 6.24 -3.41
N LEU A 90 10.98 5.31 -4.07
CA LEU A 90 10.52 5.51 -5.43
C LEU A 90 9.62 6.75 -5.54
N VAL A 91 8.64 6.88 -4.65
CA VAL A 91 7.72 8.04 -4.64
C VAL A 91 8.49 9.35 -4.38
N TYR A 92 9.47 9.36 -3.48
CA TYR A 92 10.33 10.52 -3.26
C TYR A 92 11.13 10.94 -4.50
N ILE A 93 11.62 9.99 -5.31
CA ILE A 93 12.29 10.30 -6.58
C ILE A 93 11.34 11.03 -7.52
N PHE A 94 10.10 10.54 -7.66
CA PHE A 94 9.09 11.18 -8.51
C PHE A 94 8.57 12.51 -7.96
N ASN A 95 8.68 12.72 -6.65
CA ASN A 95 8.32 13.97 -5.98
C ASN A 95 9.50 14.97 -5.89
N ASP A 96 10.60 14.75 -6.62
CA ASP A 96 11.81 15.58 -6.62
C ASP A 96 12.48 15.72 -5.23
N GLN A 97 12.43 14.66 -4.40
CA GLN A 97 13.01 14.59 -3.06
C GLN A 97 14.13 13.52 -2.94
N PRO A 98 15.23 13.64 -3.70
CA PRO A 98 16.25 12.58 -3.82
C PRO A 98 16.98 12.30 -2.50
N ASP A 99 17.17 13.29 -1.63
CA ASP A 99 17.85 13.10 -0.33
C ASP A 99 17.02 12.16 0.58
N LEU A 100 15.69 12.28 0.54
CA LEU A 100 14.79 11.40 1.30
C LEU A 100 14.73 10.01 0.70
N ALA A 101 14.78 9.91 -0.64
CA ALA A 101 14.86 8.62 -1.32
C ALA A 101 16.13 7.85 -0.95
N GLN A 102 17.28 8.52 -0.97
CA GLN A 102 18.55 7.90 -0.57
C GLN A 102 18.49 7.38 0.88
N ALA A 103 17.91 8.15 1.81
CA ALA A 103 17.76 7.72 3.19
C ALA A 103 16.90 6.45 3.33
N ASP A 104 15.78 6.37 2.60
CA ASP A 104 14.93 5.17 2.60
C ASP A 104 15.62 3.97 1.93
N GLU A 105 16.41 4.19 0.88
CA GLU A 105 17.21 3.14 0.25
C GLU A 105 18.28 2.55 1.18
N GLU A 106 18.97 3.40 1.95
CA GLU A 106 19.95 2.98 2.95
C GLU A 106 19.29 2.11 4.03
N VAL A 107 18.12 2.52 4.55
CA VAL A 107 17.36 1.73 5.53
C VAL A 107 16.90 0.40 4.95
N CYS A 108 16.39 0.40 3.71
CA CYS A 108 15.96 -0.81 3.00
C CYS A 108 17.11 -1.83 2.86
N GLN A 109 18.31 -1.36 2.49
CA GLN A 109 19.50 -2.21 2.36
C GLN A 109 19.92 -2.79 3.71
N ASP A 110 19.96 -1.96 4.76
CA ASP A 110 20.29 -2.39 6.11
C ASP A 110 19.35 -3.47 6.63
N LEU A 111 18.04 -3.33 6.42
CA LEU A 111 17.03 -4.32 6.82
C LEU A 111 17.25 -5.66 6.10
N ARG A 112 17.56 -5.64 4.80
CA ARG A 112 17.85 -6.84 4.01
C ARG A 112 19.10 -7.57 4.47
N ILE A 113 20.16 -6.84 4.82
CA ILE A 113 21.39 -7.43 5.35
C ILE A 113 21.09 -8.13 6.68
N ARG A 114 20.41 -7.44 7.60
CA ARG A 114 20.04 -8.02 8.90
C ARG A 114 19.18 -9.28 8.77
N ALA A 115 18.30 -9.34 7.77
CA ALA A 115 17.45 -10.50 7.50
C ALA A 115 18.24 -11.72 6.98
N GLN A 116 19.44 -11.54 6.44
CA GLN A 116 20.31 -12.64 5.96
C GLN A 116 21.22 -13.20 7.06
N GLU A 117 21.43 -12.45 8.13
CA GLU A 117 22.34 -12.77 9.23
C GLU A 117 21.66 -13.47 10.43
N GLY A 118 20.33 -13.58 10.43
CA GLY A 118 19.52 -14.23 11.47
C GLY A 118 19.03 -15.61 11.09
#